data_AF-A0A7Y1TYN4-F1
#
_entry.id   AF-A0A7Y1TYN4-F1
#
_cell.length_a   1.000
_cell.length_b   1.000
_cell.length_c   1.000
_cell.angle_alpha   90.00
_cell.angle_beta   90.00
_cell.angle_gamma   90.00
#
_symmetry.space_group_name_H-M   'P 1'
#
loop_
_entity.id
_entity.type
_entity.pdbx_description
1 polymer ?
#
loop_
_entity_poly.entity_id
_entity_poly.type
_entity_poly.pdbx_seq_one_letter_code
_entity_poly.pdbx_strand_id
1 'polypeptide(L)'
;TANMGGGSIWPLERLRAVSAVAKEAGLATHMDGARLMNAAVKTEVSAADHADGYDTVWIDFTKGLGAPVGAVLAGSNEFIAQAWRVKQRMGGAMRQSGIVASMCLYALEHHVDRLADDHALAADLGARIADLSLVERVLPVATNIVIFDMAAEAPAAAELARALAADDIQVGAFGERRVRVVTHLDVTPESGDVLMERLSHHLDA
;
A
#
# COMPACT_ATOMS: atom_id res chain seq x y z
N THR A 1 2.80 3.62 5.11
CA THR A 1 1.90 4.57 4.41
C THR A 1 0.49 4.46 4.97
N ALA A 2 -0.36 5.47 4.79
CA ALA A 2 -1.77 5.40 5.22
C ALA A 2 -2.68 4.92 4.07
N ASN A 3 -3.25 3.73 4.21
CA ASN A 3 -4.06 3.11 3.16
C ASN A 3 -5.33 3.91 2.81
N MET A 4 -6.06 4.39 3.83
CA MET A 4 -7.25 5.24 3.62
C MET A 4 -6.88 6.64 3.08
N GLY A 5 -5.65 7.09 3.32
CA GLY A 5 -5.14 8.39 2.89
C GLY A 5 -4.38 8.34 1.57
N GLY A 6 -4.74 7.43 0.66
CA GLY A 6 -4.13 7.36 -0.69
C GLY A 6 -2.68 6.89 -0.72
N GLY A 7 -2.26 6.06 0.23
CA GLY A 7 -0.85 5.65 0.31
C GLY A 7 0.08 6.79 0.74
N SER A 8 -0.46 7.82 1.40
CA SER A 8 0.32 8.93 1.94
C SER A 8 1.38 8.48 2.94
N ILE A 9 2.46 9.26 2.99
CA ILE A 9 3.60 9.05 3.88
C ILE A 9 3.55 10.14 4.94
N TRP A 10 3.68 9.74 6.20
CA TRP A 10 3.79 10.70 7.29
C TRP A 10 5.23 11.23 7.33
N PRO A 11 5.43 12.54 7.53
CA PRO A 11 6.76 13.09 7.76
C PRO A 11 7.43 12.40 8.94
N LEU A 12 8.75 12.20 8.86
CA LEU A 12 9.50 11.47 9.87
C LEU A 12 9.42 12.15 11.25
N GLU A 13 9.45 13.49 11.31
CA GLU A 13 9.28 14.20 12.58
C GLU A 13 7.92 13.91 13.21
N ARG A 14 6.88 13.72 12.39
CA ARG A 14 5.54 13.41 12.87
C ARG A 14 5.43 12.00 13.44
N LEU A 15 6.06 11.02 12.79
CA LEU A 15 6.15 9.65 13.31
C LEU A 15 6.84 9.63 14.68
N ARG A 16 7.98 10.31 14.77
CA ARG A 16 8.74 10.46 16.02
C ARG A 16 7.92 11.16 17.11
N ALA A 17 7.25 12.27 16.79
CA ALA A 17 6.43 13.00 17.76
C ALA A 17 5.29 12.15 18.33
N VAL A 18 4.62 11.34 17.49
CA VAL A 18 3.57 10.41 17.96
C VAL A 18 4.16 9.36 18.91
N SER A 19 5.28 8.75 18.55
CA SER A 19 5.94 7.76 19.42
C SER A 19 6.39 8.37 20.76
N ALA A 20 6.88 9.61 20.75
CA ALA A 20 7.35 10.30 21.95
C ALA A 20 6.20 10.54 22.93
N VAL A 21 5.07 11.09 22.45
CA VAL A 21 3.87 11.32 23.29
C VAL A 21 3.35 10.00 23.88
N ALA A 22 3.31 8.94 23.09
CA ALA A 22 2.87 7.63 23.59
C ALA A 22 3.82 7.10 24.68
N LYS A 23 5.13 7.25 24.51
CA LYS A 23 6.14 6.84 25.48
C LYS A 23 6.09 7.67 26.77
N GLU A 24 5.90 8.99 26.67
CA GLU A 24 5.69 9.86 27.83
C GLU A 24 4.46 9.44 28.65
N ALA A 25 3.43 8.93 27.98
CA ALA A 25 2.22 8.38 28.60
C ALA A 25 2.38 6.93 29.09
N GLY A 26 3.56 6.31 28.95
CA GLY A 26 3.80 4.91 29.34
C GLY A 26 3.09 3.88 28.44
N LEU A 27 2.74 4.24 27.21
CA LEU A 27 2.08 3.37 26.25
C LEU A 27 3.10 2.70 25.31
N ALA A 28 2.80 1.46 24.93
CA ALA A 28 3.53 0.77 23.86
C ALA A 28 3.11 1.29 22.48
N THR A 29 4.05 1.26 21.55
CA THR A 29 3.89 1.75 20.17
C THR A 29 4.13 0.64 19.16
N HIS A 30 3.25 0.55 18.17
CA HIS A 30 3.35 -0.39 17.07
C HIS A 30 3.24 0.34 15.73
N MET A 31 4.16 0.03 14.82
CA MET A 31 4.08 0.45 13.43
C MET A 31 3.50 -0.68 12.57
N ASP A 32 2.30 -0.46 12.04
CA ASP A 32 1.81 -1.23 10.90
C ASP A 32 2.59 -0.82 9.64
N GLY A 33 3.60 -1.62 9.31
CA GLY A 33 4.47 -1.42 8.17
C GLY A 33 4.05 -2.21 6.93
N ALA A 34 2.76 -2.51 6.74
CA ALA A 34 2.26 -3.24 5.57
C ALA A 34 2.70 -2.66 4.22
N ARG A 35 3.01 -1.36 4.16
CA ARG A 35 3.64 -0.69 3.02
C ARG A 35 4.80 0.21 3.46
N LEU A 36 5.58 -0.22 4.45
CA LEU A 36 6.75 0.52 4.94
C LEU A 36 7.78 0.69 3.82
N MET A 37 8.04 -0.36 3.03
CA MET A 37 9.01 -0.29 1.93
C MET A 37 8.61 0.72 0.84
N ASN A 38 7.32 0.95 0.60
CA ASN A 38 6.86 2.01 -0.28
C ASN A 38 7.23 3.40 0.26
N ALA A 39 7.08 3.61 1.57
CA ALA A 39 7.49 4.87 2.20
C ALA A 39 9.01 5.04 2.15
N ALA A 40 9.76 3.98 2.44
CA ALA A 40 11.22 3.98 2.42
C ALA A 40 11.77 4.37 1.04
N VAL A 41 11.30 3.70 -0.02
CA VAL A 41 11.70 4.00 -1.41
C VAL A 41 11.33 5.42 -1.81
N LYS A 42 10.10 5.87 -1.52
CA LYS A 42 9.64 7.20 -1.92
C LYS A 42 10.37 8.35 -1.23
N THR A 43 10.80 8.14 0.02
CA THR A 43 11.46 9.16 0.83
C THR A 43 12.98 9.06 0.83
N GLU A 44 13.54 8.00 0.27
CA GLU A 44 14.96 7.64 0.38
C GLU A 44 15.45 7.56 1.85
N VAL A 45 14.52 7.28 2.77
CA VAL A 45 14.79 7.07 4.20
C VAL A 45 14.65 5.58 4.51
N SER A 46 15.58 5.02 5.26
CA SER A 46 15.58 3.58 5.53
C SER A 46 14.31 3.15 6.29
N ALA A 47 13.88 1.91 6.08
CA ALA A 47 12.77 1.33 6.85
C ALA A 47 13.06 1.33 8.37
N ALA A 48 14.33 1.20 8.76
CA ALA A 48 14.77 1.29 10.14
C ALA A 48 14.57 2.69 10.73
N ASP A 49 14.91 3.74 9.97
CA ASP A 49 14.72 5.13 10.42
C ASP A 49 13.23 5.49 10.55
N HIS A 50 12.39 5.01 9.64
CA HIS A 50 10.93 5.17 9.77
C HIS A 50 10.39 4.49 11.03
N ALA A 51 10.87 3.28 11.33
CA ALA A 51 10.47 2.51 12.51
C ALA A 51 11.14 2.98 13.81
N ASP A 52 12.11 3.89 13.74
CA ASP A 52 12.81 4.41 14.91
C ASP A 52 11.83 5.06 15.89
N GLY A 53 12.03 4.79 17.17
CA GLY A 53 11.13 5.21 18.23
C GLY A 53 9.89 4.33 18.44
N TYR A 54 9.58 3.37 17.57
CA TYR A 54 8.50 2.40 17.81
C TYR A 54 9.00 1.15 18.55
N ASP A 55 8.17 0.57 19.42
CA ASP A 55 8.55 -0.63 20.18
C ASP A 55 8.47 -1.90 19.33
N THR A 56 7.59 -1.90 18.35
CA THR A 56 7.37 -3.03 17.43
C THR A 56 7.00 -2.54 16.04
N VAL A 57 7.36 -3.30 15.02
CA VAL A 57 7.00 -3.05 13.61
C VAL A 57 6.72 -4.36 12.91
N TRP A 58 5.78 -4.36 11.98
CA TRP A 58 5.55 -5.49 11.08
C TRP A 58 5.75 -5.08 9.62
N ILE A 59 6.45 -5.90 8.83
CA ILE A 59 6.57 -5.77 7.38
C ILE A 59 5.75 -6.86 6.69
N ASP A 60 4.91 -6.46 5.73
CA ASP A 60 4.15 -7.36 4.87
C ASP A 60 4.87 -7.61 3.54
N PHE A 61 4.90 -8.87 3.12
CA PHE A 61 5.52 -9.31 1.88
C PHE A 61 4.50 -9.58 0.76
N THR A 62 3.21 -9.63 1.11
CA THR A 62 2.11 -10.02 0.20
C THR A 62 1.46 -8.86 -0.55
N LYS A 63 2.13 -7.70 -0.57
CA LYS A 63 1.69 -6.48 -1.26
C LYS A 63 2.69 -6.14 -2.38
N GLY A 64 3.24 -4.92 -2.38
CA GLY A 64 4.17 -4.48 -3.43
C GLY A 64 5.47 -5.29 -3.51
N LEU A 65 5.81 -6.04 -2.44
CA LEU A 65 6.96 -6.96 -2.44
C LEU A 65 6.68 -8.28 -3.18
N GLY A 66 5.43 -8.61 -3.49
CA GLY A 66 5.10 -9.69 -4.41
C GLY A 66 5.30 -11.13 -3.91
N ALA A 67 5.61 -11.35 -2.64
CA ALA A 67 5.67 -12.71 -2.12
C ALA A 67 4.24 -13.27 -1.98
N PRO A 68 4.00 -14.56 -2.26
CA PRO A 68 2.66 -15.13 -2.20
C PRO A 68 2.10 -15.25 -0.77
N VAL A 69 2.98 -15.35 0.22
CA VAL A 69 2.66 -15.39 1.64
C VAL A 69 3.86 -14.87 2.42
N GLY A 70 3.64 -14.12 3.50
CA GLY A 70 4.73 -13.70 4.37
C GLY A 70 4.50 -12.40 5.12
N ALA A 71 4.93 -12.40 6.38
CA ALA A 71 4.89 -11.27 7.28
C ALA A 71 6.01 -11.43 8.32
N VAL A 72 6.72 -10.35 8.63
CA VAL A 72 7.78 -10.35 9.66
C VAL A 72 7.45 -9.32 10.73
N LEU A 73 7.30 -9.78 11.97
CA LEU A 73 7.15 -8.93 13.15
C LEU A 73 8.51 -8.77 13.83
N ALA A 74 8.91 -7.54 14.08
CA ALA A 74 10.15 -7.17 14.76
C ALA A 74 9.84 -6.34 16.03
N GLY A 75 10.72 -6.46 17.02
CA GLY A 75 10.62 -5.81 18.33
C GLY A 75 11.73 -6.32 19.24
N SER A 76 11.64 -6.03 20.54
CA SER A 76 12.62 -6.52 21.51
C SER A 76 12.63 -8.06 21.59
N ASN A 77 13.76 -8.64 22.02
CA ASN A 77 13.86 -10.09 22.23
C ASN A 77 12.79 -10.63 23.19
N GLU A 78 12.49 -9.88 24.24
CA GLU A 78 11.44 -10.22 25.20
C GLU A 78 10.06 -10.25 24.52
N PHE A 79 9.74 -9.21 23.74
CA PHE A 79 8.49 -9.14 22.99
C PHE A 79 8.36 -10.30 22.00
N ILE A 80 9.41 -10.58 21.22
CA ILE A 80 9.41 -11.66 20.22
C ILE A 80 9.26 -13.03 20.88
N ALA A 81 9.86 -13.26 22.06
CA ALA A 81 9.67 -14.50 22.80
C ALA A 81 8.19 -14.72 23.22
N GLN A 82 7.48 -13.65 23.58
CA GLN A 82 6.05 -13.70 23.88
C GLN A 82 5.21 -13.89 22.60
N ALA A 83 5.50 -13.12 21.55
CA ALA A 83 4.82 -13.21 20.26
C ALA A 83 4.94 -14.62 19.64
N TRP A 84 6.09 -15.29 19.81
CA TRP A 84 6.29 -16.66 19.37
C TRP A 84 5.32 -17.65 20.01
N ARG A 85 5.04 -17.50 21.32
CA ARG A 85 4.05 -18.33 22.03
C ARG A 85 2.64 -18.08 21.51
N VAL A 86 2.28 -16.82 21.25
CA VAL A 86 0.98 -16.46 20.66
C VAL A 86 0.85 -17.04 19.25
N LYS A 87 1.88 -16.90 18.41
CA LYS A 87 1.95 -17.50 17.06
C LYS A 87 1.69 -19.01 17.09
N GLN A 88 2.25 -19.74 18.06
CA GLN A 88 1.98 -21.17 18.23
C GLN A 88 0.52 -21.44 18.60
N ARG A 89 -0.04 -20.69 19.55
CA ARG A 89 -1.44 -20.86 20.00
C ARG A 89 -2.45 -20.58 18.88
N MET A 90 -2.15 -19.61 18.02
CA MET A 90 -2.96 -19.28 16.85
C MET A 90 -2.78 -20.24 15.66
N GLY A 91 -1.90 -21.23 15.76
CA GLY A 91 -1.62 -22.17 14.67
C GLY A 91 -0.67 -21.64 13.58
N GLY A 92 -0.02 -20.50 13.79
CA GLY A 92 0.91 -19.90 12.83
C GLY A 92 2.31 -20.53 12.80
N ALA A 93 2.56 -21.56 13.62
CA ALA A 93 3.86 -22.24 13.71
C ALA A 93 4.02 -23.33 12.63
N MET A 94 4.15 -22.88 11.37
CA MET A 94 4.46 -23.74 10.24
C MET A 94 5.80 -24.47 10.44
N ARG A 95 5.87 -25.74 10.00
CA ARG A 95 7.09 -26.56 10.09
C ARG A 95 8.13 -26.13 9.06
N GLN A 96 8.06 -26.63 7.84
CA GLN A 96 8.99 -26.31 6.75
C GLN A 96 8.75 -24.90 6.16
N SER A 97 8.69 -23.87 7.02
CA SER A 97 8.47 -22.47 6.67
C SER A 97 9.67 -21.80 6.00
N GLY A 98 10.80 -22.49 5.87
CA GLY A 98 11.95 -22.02 5.10
C GLY A 98 11.62 -21.69 3.65
N ILE A 99 10.68 -22.42 3.03
CA ILE A 99 10.18 -22.13 1.68
C ILE A 99 9.48 -20.76 1.62
N VAL A 100 8.68 -20.44 2.64
CA VAL A 100 8.03 -19.11 2.74
C VAL A 100 9.07 -18.02 3.00
N ALA A 101 10.00 -18.28 3.91
CA ALA A 101 11.06 -17.33 4.24
C ALA A 101 11.96 -17.03 3.03
N SER A 102 12.29 -18.01 2.18
CA SER A 102 13.11 -17.77 0.99
C SER A 102 12.42 -16.86 -0.03
N MET A 103 11.10 -16.97 -0.20
CA MET A 103 10.34 -16.04 -1.06
C MET A 103 10.33 -14.61 -0.50
N CYS A 104 10.26 -14.47 0.82
CA CYS A 104 10.35 -13.17 1.48
C CYS A 104 11.75 -12.54 1.34
N LEU A 105 12.81 -13.34 1.48
CA LEU A 105 14.19 -12.89 1.29
C LEU A 105 14.43 -12.43 -0.16
N TYR A 106 14.00 -13.23 -1.14
CA TYR A 106 14.08 -12.86 -2.54
C TYR A 106 13.38 -11.51 -2.81
N ALA A 107 12.19 -11.30 -2.24
CA ALA A 107 11.47 -10.05 -2.39
C ALA A 107 12.24 -8.83 -1.79
N LEU A 108 12.94 -9.00 -0.67
CA LEU A 108 13.77 -7.92 -0.11
C LEU A 108 15.00 -7.62 -0.97
N GLU A 109 15.60 -8.64 -1.56
CA GLU A 109 16.81 -8.52 -2.39
C GLU A 109 16.51 -7.95 -3.78
N HIS A 110 15.32 -8.19 -4.32
CA HIS A 110 15.02 -7.91 -5.73
C HIS A 110 13.82 -6.99 -5.98
N HIS A 111 12.87 -6.89 -5.05
CA HIS A 111 11.60 -6.19 -5.33
C HIS A 111 11.46 -4.83 -4.64
N VAL A 112 12.40 -4.43 -3.77
CA VAL A 112 12.31 -3.16 -3.04
C VAL A 112 12.47 -1.96 -3.98
N ASP A 113 13.57 -1.87 -4.72
CA ASP A 113 13.88 -0.68 -5.53
C ASP A 113 12.85 -0.46 -6.64
N ARG A 114 12.33 -1.54 -7.25
CA ARG A 114 11.29 -1.46 -8.28
C ARG A 114 9.94 -0.91 -7.81
N LEU A 115 9.73 -0.75 -6.49
CA LEU A 115 8.54 -0.04 -5.99
C LEU A 115 8.48 1.40 -6.55
N ALA A 116 9.62 1.98 -6.94
CA ALA A 116 9.66 3.26 -7.63
C ALA A 116 8.89 3.24 -8.97
N ASP A 117 8.91 2.11 -9.69
CA ASP A 117 8.17 1.93 -10.95
C ASP A 117 6.66 1.97 -10.68
N ASP A 118 6.21 1.30 -9.61
CA ASP A 118 4.81 1.31 -9.18
C ASP A 118 4.38 2.75 -8.83
N HIS A 119 5.25 3.53 -8.17
CA HIS A 119 4.99 4.94 -7.83
C HIS A 119 4.91 5.81 -9.07
N ALA A 120 5.80 5.61 -10.04
CA ALA A 120 5.83 6.36 -11.29
C ALA A 120 4.54 6.13 -12.09
N LEU A 121 4.13 4.88 -12.25
CA LEU A 121 2.88 4.54 -12.93
C LEU A 121 1.65 5.10 -12.21
N ALA A 122 1.60 5.02 -10.88
CA ALA A 122 0.49 5.60 -10.12
C ALA A 122 0.43 7.13 -10.27
N ALA A 123 1.59 7.81 -10.30
CA ALA A 123 1.64 9.25 -10.51
C ALA A 123 1.15 9.65 -11.91
N ASP A 124 1.57 8.92 -12.95
CA ASP A 124 1.08 9.12 -14.33
C ASP A 124 -0.44 8.93 -14.43
N LEU A 125 -0.95 7.80 -13.94
CA LEU A 125 -2.38 7.51 -13.90
C LEU A 125 -3.14 8.58 -13.12
N GLY A 126 -2.62 8.99 -11.97
CA GLY A 126 -3.24 10.03 -11.15
C GLY A 126 -3.38 11.37 -11.88
N ALA A 127 -2.37 11.76 -12.67
CA ALA A 127 -2.42 12.96 -13.48
C ALA A 127 -3.45 12.84 -14.61
N ARG A 128 -3.42 11.74 -15.36
CA ARG A 128 -4.33 11.50 -16.51
C ARG A 128 -5.79 11.34 -16.07
N ILE A 129 -6.04 10.69 -14.93
CA ILE A 129 -7.39 10.56 -14.36
C ILE A 129 -7.94 11.92 -13.94
N ALA A 130 -7.09 12.85 -13.49
CA ALA A 130 -7.53 14.18 -13.07
C ALA A 130 -8.08 15.02 -14.24
N ASP A 131 -7.74 14.69 -15.48
CA ASP A 131 -8.19 15.39 -16.69
C ASP A 131 -9.55 14.88 -17.22
N LEU A 132 -10.08 13.79 -16.66
CA LEU A 132 -11.37 13.20 -17.10
C LEU A 132 -12.56 14.04 -16.63
N SER A 133 -13.53 14.24 -17.52
CA SER A 133 -14.60 15.24 -17.30
C SER A 133 -15.54 14.92 -16.12
N LEU A 134 -15.74 13.64 -15.81
CA LEU A 134 -16.59 13.16 -14.72
C LEU A 134 -15.82 12.82 -13.44
N VAL A 135 -14.55 13.24 -13.33
CA VAL A 135 -13.74 13.15 -12.11
C VAL A 135 -13.79 14.48 -11.37
N GLU A 136 -14.24 14.48 -10.11
CA GLU A 136 -14.33 15.68 -9.28
C GLU A 136 -12.95 16.06 -8.72
N ARG A 137 -12.21 15.08 -8.22
CA ARG A 137 -10.84 15.27 -7.73
C ARG A 137 -10.07 13.98 -7.61
N VAL A 138 -8.75 14.10 -7.68
CA VAL A 138 -7.78 13.04 -7.35
C VAL A 138 -7.08 13.43 -6.04
N LEU A 139 -6.99 12.50 -5.08
CA LEU A 139 -6.20 12.72 -3.86
C LEU A 139 -4.70 12.75 -4.20
N PRO A 140 -3.85 13.40 -3.38
CA PRO A 140 -2.41 13.41 -3.61
C PRO A 140 -1.83 12.00 -3.75
N VAL A 141 -1.17 11.72 -4.87
CA VAL A 141 -0.56 10.42 -5.18
C VAL A 141 0.89 10.41 -4.74
N ALA A 142 1.16 9.87 -3.54
CA ALA A 142 2.50 9.82 -2.99
C ALA A 142 3.26 8.54 -3.37
N THR A 143 2.57 7.41 -3.44
CA THR A 143 3.15 6.07 -3.68
C THR A 143 2.31 5.33 -4.73
N ASN A 144 2.09 4.02 -4.57
CA ASN A 144 1.45 3.15 -5.57
C ASN A 144 -0.09 3.14 -5.51
N ILE A 145 -0.73 4.18 -4.97
CA ILE A 145 -2.18 4.23 -4.77
C ILE A 145 -2.73 5.52 -5.36
N VAL A 146 -3.68 5.39 -6.27
CA VAL A 146 -4.50 6.49 -6.79
C VAL A 146 -5.90 6.36 -6.20
N ILE A 147 -6.39 7.43 -5.59
CA ILE A 147 -7.78 7.54 -5.13
C ILE A 147 -8.38 8.77 -5.76
N PHE A 148 -9.54 8.61 -6.39
CA PHE A 148 -10.27 9.72 -6.98
C PHE A 148 -11.76 9.64 -6.63
N ASP A 149 -12.37 10.82 -6.52
CA ASP A 149 -13.79 11.01 -6.32
C ASP A 149 -14.41 11.39 -7.67
N MET A 150 -15.49 10.72 -8.04
CA MET A 150 -16.23 10.99 -9.26
C MET A 150 -17.30 12.07 -9.01
N ALA A 151 -17.62 12.84 -10.06
CA ALA A 151 -18.63 13.88 -10.04
C ALA A 151 -20.03 13.34 -9.71
N ALA A 152 -20.97 14.24 -9.39
CA ALA A 152 -22.32 13.85 -8.99
C ALA A 152 -23.09 13.12 -10.12
N GLU A 153 -22.81 13.53 -11.35
CA GLU A 153 -23.38 13.08 -12.61
C GLU A 153 -22.73 11.78 -13.13
N ALA A 154 -21.59 11.38 -12.57
CA ALA A 154 -20.91 10.13 -12.89
C ALA A 154 -21.70 8.91 -12.39
N PRO A 155 -21.50 7.72 -12.99
CA PRO A 155 -22.01 6.48 -12.41
C PRO A 155 -21.48 6.25 -10.99
N ALA A 156 -22.16 5.42 -10.20
CA ALA A 156 -21.64 5.06 -8.88
C ALA A 156 -20.30 4.28 -9.01
N ALA A 157 -19.42 4.34 -8.01
CA ALA A 157 -18.12 3.67 -8.05
C ALA A 157 -18.23 2.16 -8.28
N ALA A 158 -19.26 1.54 -7.70
CA ALA A 158 -19.56 0.12 -7.90
C ALA A 158 -20.13 -0.20 -9.29
N GLU A 159 -20.72 0.77 -9.98
CA GLU A 159 -21.17 0.61 -11.38
C GLU A 159 -19.99 0.71 -12.32
N LEU A 160 -19.14 1.73 -12.17
CA LEU A 160 -17.91 1.85 -12.95
C LEU A 160 -17.00 0.63 -12.77
N ALA A 161 -16.79 0.18 -11.53
CA ALA A 161 -15.97 -1.02 -11.26
C ALA A 161 -16.54 -2.28 -11.92
N ARG A 162 -17.87 -2.41 -12.03
CA ARG A 162 -18.50 -3.53 -12.75
C ARG A 162 -18.36 -3.40 -14.26
N ALA A 163 -18.47 -2.19 -14.80
CA ALA A 163 -18.27 -1.93 -16.22
C ALA A 163 -16.83 -2.28 -16.64
N LEU A 164 -15.83 -1.75 -15.91
CA LEU A 164 -14.42 -2.07 -16.14
C LEU A 164 -14.13 -3.57 -15.97
N ALA A 165 -14.78 -4.25 -15.01
CA ALA A 165 -14.61 -5.69 -14.85
C ALA A 165 -15.14 -6.50 -16.05
N ALA A 166 -16.11 -5.99 -16.80
CA ALA A 166 -16.57 -6.60 -18.04
C ALA A 166 -15.56 -6.43 -19.19
N ASP A 167 -14.63 -5.47 -19.06
CA ASP A 167 -13.46 -5.26 -19.92
C ASP A 167 -12.19 -5.92 -19.36
N ASP A 168 -12.31 -6.87 -18.42
CA ASP A 168 -11.20 -7.55 -17.73
C ASP A 168 -10.28 -6.62 -16.90
N ILE A 169 -10.79 -5.44 -16.48
CA ILE A 169 -10.06 -4.46 -15.66
C ILE A 169 -10.63 -4.40 -14.24
N GLN A 170 -9.79 -4.67 -13.24
CA GLN A 170 -10.20 -4.65 -11.83
C GLN A 170 -9.77 -3.36 -11.12
N VAL A 171 -10.75 -2.63 -10.60
CA VAL A 171 -10.54 -1.47 -9.72
C VAL A 171 -11.38 -1.60 -8.44
N GLY A 172 -11.00 -0.90 -7.37
CA GLY A 172 -11.71 -0.94 -6.11
C GLY A 172 -12.76 0.16 -5.99
N ALA A 173 -14.03 -0.19 -5.86
CA ALA A 173 -15.05 0.73 -5.33
C ALA A 173 -14.80 0.96 -3.83
N PHE A 174 -14.55 2.22 -3.46
CA PHE A 174 -14.04 2.60 -2.14
C PHE A 174 -14.89 3.70 -1.49
N GLY A 175 -16.21 3.53 -1.59
CA GLY A 175 -17.24 4.50 -1.23
C GLY A 175 -18.30 4.55 -2.33
N GLU A 176 -19.30 5.43 -2.19
CA GLU A 176 -20.36 5.58 -3.19
C GLU A 176 -19.82 6.12 -4.53
N ARG A 177 -18.94 7.14 -4.47
CA ARG A 177 -18.35 7.82 -5.63
C ARG A 177 -16.83 7.78 -5.68
N ARG A 178 -16.20 7.03 -4.78
CA ARG A 178 -14.75 6.97 -4.65
C ARG A 178 -14.21 5.68 -5.24
N VAL A 179 -13.21 5.80 -6.10
CA VAL A 179 -12.52 4.66 -6.73
C VAL A 179 -11.07 4.65 -6.27
N ARG A 180 -10.52 3.45 -6.08
CA ARG A 180 -9.11 3.23 -5.75
C ARG A 180 -8.47 2.31 -6.79
N VAL A 181 -7.38 2.79 -7.37
CA VAL A 181 -6.46 2.04 -8.23
C VAL A 181 -5.16 1.84 -7.46
N VAL A 182 -4.58 0.64 -7.56
CA VAL A 182 -3.31 0.29 -6.90
C VAL A 182 -2.40 -0.34 -7.93
N THR A 183 -1.23 0.25 -8.16
CA THR A 183 -0.21 -0.29 -9.06
C THR A 183 0.67 -1.30 -8.31
N HIS A 184 1.17 -2.31 -9.01
CA HIS A 184 2.06 -3.34 -8.48
C HIS A 184 2.84 -4.00 -9.61
N LEU A 185 3.73 -4.94 -9.26
CA LEU A 185 4.66 -5.59 -10.18
C LEU A 185 4.05 -6.30 -11.40
N ASP A 186 2.76 -6.63 -11.35
CA ASP A 186 2.05 -7.29 -12.45
C ASP A 186 1.26 -6.31 -13.33
N VAL A 187 1.32 -5.00 -13.02
CA VAL A 187 0.64 -3.93 -13.77
C VAL A 187 1.69 -3.10 -14.47
N THR A 188 1.67 -3.14 -15.80
CA THR A 188 2.63 -2.44 -16.66
C THR A 188 2.11 -1.07 -17.10
N PRO A 189 2.96 -0.20 -17.66
CA PRO A 189 2.50 1.04 -18.31
C PRO A 189 1.43 0.79 -19.38
N GLU A 190 1.56 -0.27 -20.17
CA GLU A 190 0.55 -0.65 -21.19
C GLU A 190 -0.79 -1.01 -20.55
N SER A 191 -0.76 -1.66 -19.38
CA SER A 191 -1.98 -1.92 -18.59
C SER A 191 -2.63 -0.62 -18.11
N GLY A 192 -1.79 0.38 -17.77
CA GLY A 192 -2.24 1.73 -17.44
C GLY A 192 -2.88 2.46 -18.62
N ASP A 193 -2.34 2.29 -19.83
CA ASP A 193 -2.93 2.86 -21.04
C ASP A 193 -4.28 2.26 -21.37
N VAL A 194 -4.42 0.93 -21.24
CA VAL A 194 -5.71 0.23 -21.39
C VAL A 194 -6.73 0.72 -20.36
N LEU A 195 -6.32 0.90 -19.10
CA LEU A 195 -7.18 1.49 -18.07
C LEU A 195 -7.66 2.88 -18.47
N MET A 196 -6.76 3.74 -18.96
CA MET A 196 -7.11 5.12 -19.32
C MET A 196 -8.03 5.19 -20.54
N GLU A 197 -7.84 4.33 -21.55
CA GLU A 197 -8.76 4.22 -22.69
C GLU A 197 -10.18 3.89 -22.21
N ARG A 198 -10.32 2.90 -21.33
CA ARG A 198 -11.63 2.49 -20.80
C ARG A 198 -12.24 3.49 -19.84
N LEU A 199 -11.44 4.12 -18.99
CA LEU A 199 -11.92 5.21 -18.13
C LEU A 199 -12.43 6.38 -18.96
N SER A 200 -11.71 6.79 -20.02
CA SER A 200 -12.15 7.87 -20.91
C SER A 200 -13.49 7.52 -21.56
N HIS A 201 -13.67 6.27 -22.02
CA HIS A 201 -14.96 5.82 -22.57
C HIS A 201 -16.14 5.95 -21.59
N HIS A 202 -15.90 5.75 -20.30
CA HIS A 202 -16.96 5.78 -19.28
C HIS A 202 -17.11 7.13 -18.58
N LEU A 203 -16.07 7.96 -18.57
CA LEU A 203 -15.97 9.17 -17.75
C LEU A 203 -15.70 10.45 -18.56
N ASP A 204 -15.59 10.36 -19.88
CA ASP A 204 -15.62 11.51 -20.78
C ASP A 204 -16.97 11.62 -21.50
N ALA A 205 -17.48 12.86 -21.56
CA ALA A 205 -18.72 13.21 -22.24
C ALA A 205 -18.55 13.33 -23.77
#